data_AF-A0A813GJ52-F1
#
_entry.id   AF-A0A813GJ52-F1
#
_cell.length_a   1.000
_cell.length_b   1.000
_cell.length_c   1.000
_cell.angle_alpha   90.00
_cell.angle_beta   90.00
_cell.angle_gamma   90.00
#
_symmetry.space_group_name_H-M   'P 1'
#
loop_
_entity.id
_entity.type
_entity.pdbx_description
1 polymer ?
#
loop_
_entity_poly.entity_id
_entity_poly.type
_entity_poly.pdbx_seq_one_letter_code
_entity_poly.pdbx_strand_id
1 'polypeptide(L)'
;SWSRSRSRDRPPPPPVEPPLRSTAGSRTTGGVVTAGGPQPDEANLAGQNSNLDELDSWLRSLDSDGGSLMRYSAALHGEFTSLSEIAAAIVDQNAQGLACVEPSVFEALGIKMLGHKLLLSKGIVALASRPDLRLM
;
A
#
# COMPACT_ATOMS: atom_id res chain seq x y z
N SER A 1 28.28 -13.32 -41.67
CA SER A 1 29.20 -13.31 -40.52
C SER A 1 29.46 -11.89 -40.07
N TRP A 2 28.82 -11.44 -39.00
CA TRP A 2 29.16 -10.20 -38.32
C TRP A 2 29.81 -10.55 -36.99
N SER A 3 31.10 -10.28 -36.91
CA SER A 3 31.94 -10.62 -35.78
C SER A 3 31.75 -9.65 -34.61
N ARG A 4 31.77 -10.29 -33.44
CA ARG A 4 32.03 -9.82 -32.08
C ARG A 4 32.90 -8.56 -31.93
N SER A 5 32.71 -8.00 -30.74
CA SER A 5 33.72 -7.29 -29.94
C SER A 5 33.97 -5.85 -30.32
N ARG A 6 33.37 -4.97 -29.53
CA ARG A 6 34.14 -3.94 -28.84
C ARG A 6 33.35 -3.37 -27.66
N SER A 7 34.11 -3.20 -26.59
CA SER A 7 33.90 -2.24 -25.51
C SER A 7 33.20 -2.77 -24.27
N ARG A 8 33.70 -2.50 -23.07
CA ARG A 8 34.94 -1.84 -22.63
C ARG A 8 34.94 -2.08 -21.12
N ASP A 9 36.09 -2.48 -20.59
CA ASP A 9 36.69 -1.89 -19.39
C ASP A 9 35.71 -1.12 -18.50
N ARG A 10 35.01 -1.85 -17.63
CA ARG A 10 34.19 -1.22 -16.58
C ARG A 10 35.11 -1.03 -15.38
N PRO A 11 35.33 0.21 -14.90
CA PRO A 11 36.12 0.43 -13.70
C PRO A 11 35.50 -0.35 -12.52
N PRO A 12 36.33 -0.85 -11.59
CA PRO A 12 35.82 -1.55 -10.42
C PRO A 12 34.92 -0.62 -9.58
N PRO A 13 33.84 -1.14 -8.98
CA PRO A 13 33.00 -0.34 -8.09
C PRO A 13 33.80 0.12 -6.86
N PRO A 14 33.49 1.30 -6.27
CA PRO A 14 34.13 1.75 -5.05
C PRO A 14 33.79 0.82 -3.87
N PRO A 15 34.66 0.74 -2.84
CA PRO A 15 34.40 -0.04 -1.64
C PRO A 15 33.16 0.51 -0.92
N VAL A 16 32.25 -0.40 -0.58
CA VAL A 16 31.01 -0.09 0.14
C VAL A 16 31.37 0.20 1.59
N GLU A 17 31.30 1.46 2.02
CA GLU A 17 31.47 1.81 3.43
C GLU A 17 30.27 1.28 4.25
N PRO A 18 30.51 0.53 5.34
CA PRO A 18 29.44 0.09 6.23
C PRO A 18 28.87 1.28 7.01
N PRO A 19 27.53 1.40 7.15
CA PRO A 19 26.94 2.47 7.94
C PRO A 19 27.34 2.32 9.41
N LEU A 20 27.92 3.38 9.96
CA LEU A 20 28.26 3.50 11.37
C LEU A 20 26.99 3.35 12.22
N ARG A 21 27.01 2.34 13.09
CA ARG A 21 26.08 2.13 14.19
C ARG A 21 25.89 3.42 14.99
N SER A 22 24.66 3.91 15.04
CA SER A 22 24.20 4.85 16.05
C SER A 22 23.45 4.08 17.14
N THR A 23 24.18 3.72 18.19
CA THR A 23 23.66 3.32 19.50
C THR A 23 23.62 4.54 20.41
N ALA A 24 22.44 5.02 20.80
CA ALA A 24 22.17 5.68 22.09
C ALA A 24 20.78 6.35 22.13
N GLY A 25 20.11 6.28 23.27
CA GLY A 25 18.96 7.13 23.64
C GLY A 25 17.72 6.32 24.00
N SER A 26 17.62 5.74 25.19
CA SER A 26 17.20 6.38 26.46
C SER A 26 15.68 6.43 26.65
N ARG A 27 15.28 5.67 27.68
CA ARG A 27 14.03 5.73 28.45
C ARG A 27 13.43 7.13 28.57
N THR A 28 12.11 7.21 28.49
CA THR A 28 11.30 8.03 29.40
C THR A 28 9.94 7.36 29.60
N THR A 29 9.76 6.82 30.79
CA THR A 29 8.47 6.51 31.40
C THR A 29 7.89 7.81 31.94
N GLY A 30 6.76 8.26 31.41
CA GLY A 30 6.03 9.41 31.92
C GLY A 30 4.55 9.19 31.70
N GLY A 31 3.83 8.93 32.79
CA GLY A 31 2.38 8.80 32.77
C GLY A 31 1.68 10.14 32.59
N VAL A 32 0.45 10.09 32.06
CA VAL A 32 -0.55 11.09 32.37
C VAL A 32 -1.88 10.38 32.62
N VAL A 33 -2.41 10.61 33.81
CA VAL A 33 -3.78 10.34 34.20
C VAL A 33 -4.64 11.47 33.64
N THR A 34 -5.75 11.15 32.98
CA THR A 34 -6.82 12.12 32.76
C THR A 34 -8.15 11.41 32.93
N ALA A 35 -8.85 11.83 33.99
CA ALA A 35 -10.18 11.41 34.36
C ALA A 35 -11.23 12.24 33.60
N GLY A 36 -12.35 11.60 33.25
CA GLY A 36 -13.67 12.24 33.15
C GLY A 36 -13.90 13.17 31.96
N GLY A 37 -14.24 12.59 30.81
CA GLY A 37 -14.90 13.29 29.70
C GLY A 37 -16.19 12.57 29.30
N PRO A 38 -17.27 13.31 28.94
CA PRO A 38 -18.60 12.77 28.68
C PRO A 38 -18.59 11.77 27.53
N GLN A 39 -19.25 10.63 27.76
CA GLN A 39 -19.41 9.51 26.84
C GLN A 39 -20.01 10.01 25.51
N PRO A 40 -19.26 9.98 24.39
CA PRO A 40 -19.81 10.27 23.09
C PRO A 40 -20.72 9.10 22.69
N ASP A 41 -21.90 9.47 22.18
CA ASP A 41 -22.94 8.61 21.63
C ASP A 41 -22.36 7.50 20.72
N GLU A 42 -22.24 6.28 21.26
CA GLU A 42 -21.62 5.10 20.63
C GLU A 42 -22.41 4.51 19.44
N ALA A 43 -23.58 5.08 19.11
CA ALA A 43 -24.50 4.51 18.13
C ALA A 43 -24.11 4.79 16.66
N ASN A 44 -23.18 5.72 16.38
CA ASN A 44 -22.82 6.12 15.00
C ASN A 44 -21.46 5.57 14.50
N LEU A 45 -20.70 4.84 15.34
CA LEU A 45 -19.40 4.27 14.96
C LEU A 45 -19.49 2.88 14.32
N ALA A 46 -20.63 2.18 14.46
CA ALA A 46 -20.74 0.79 14.04
C ALA A 46 -20.68 0.60 12.50
N GLY A 47 -21.14 1.57 11.71
CA GLY A 47 -21.14 1.49 10.25
C GLY A 47 -19.79 1.79 9.59
N GLN A 48 -18.94 2.59 10.24
CA GLN A 48 -17.62 2.96 9.70
C GLN A 48 -16.61 1.82 9.90
N ASN A 49 -16.67 1.11 11.02
CA ASN A 49 -15.76 -0.02 11.28
C ASN A 49 -15.94 -1.16 10.27
N SER A 50 -17.15 -1.41 9.77
CA SER A 50 -17.38 -2.51 8.82
C SER A 50 -16.64 -2.31 7.48
N ASN A 51 -16.54 -1.07 7.00
CA ASN A 51 -15.81 -0.77 5.76
C ASN A 51 -14.29 -0.84 5.98
N LEU A 52 -13.81 -0.42 7.14
CA LEU A 52 -12.39 -0.52 7.49
C LEU A 52 -11.93 -1.99 7.52
N ASP A 53 -12.71 -2.85 8.17
CA ASP A 53 -12.45 -4.29 8.18
C ASP A 53 -12.50 -4.91 6.77
N GLU A 54 -13.32 -4.38 5.87
CA GLU A 54 -13.41 -4.84 4.48
C GLU A 54 -12.16 -4.49 3.67
N LEU A 55 -11.66 -3.26 3.77
CA LEU A 55 -10.43 -2.82 3.10
C LEU A 55 -9.21 -3.62 3.59
N ASP A 56 -9.08 -3.81 4.90
CA ASP A 56 -7.99 -4.62 5.46
C ASP A 56 -8.08 -6.09 5.05
N SER A 57 -9.28 -6.66 5.05
CA SER A 57 -9.52 -8.04 4.61
C SER A 57 -9.18 -8.23 3.13
N TRP A 58 -9.58 -7.26 2.29
CA TRP A 58 -9.21 -7.26 0.88
C TRP A 58 -7.70 -7.17 0.70
N LEU A 59 -7.03 -6.23 1.36
CA LEU A 59 -5.60 -6.03 1.23
C LEU A 59 -4.81 -7.26 1.69
N ARG A 60 -5.30 -7.95 2.73
CA ARG A 60 -4.76 -9.24 3.20
C ARG A 60 -4.98 -10.36 2.18
N SER A 61 -6.12 -10.38 1.48
CA SER A 61 -6.41 -11.40 0.46
C SER A 61 -5.46 -11.34 -0.74
N LEU A 62 -4.88 -10.16 -1.03
CA LEU A 62 -3.93 -9.98 -2.12
C LEU A 62 -2.54 -10.55 -1.84
N ASP A 63 -2.13 -10.57 -0.56
CA ASP A 63 -0.80 -10.94 -0.13
C ASP A 63 -0.85 -12.28 0.62
N SER A 64 -0.81 -13.38 -0.13
CA SER A 64 -0.86 -14.73 0.43
C SER A 64 0.39 -15.10 1.27
N ASP A 65 1.47 -14.31 1.18
CA ASP A 65 2.80 -14.67 1.69
C ASP A 65 3.33 -13.73 2.81
N GLY A 66 2.45 -13.19 3.65
CA GLY A 66 2.87 -12.56 4.91
C GLY A 66 2.47 -11.12 5.14
N GLY A 67 1.46 -10.61 4.43
CA GLY A 67 0.90 -9.29 4.69
C GLY A 67 1.85 -8.15 4.34
N SER A 68 2.69 -8.31 3.31
CA SER A 68 3.61 -7.25 2.86
C SER A 68 2.88 -5.99 2.43
N LEU A 69 1.64 -6.11 1.96
CA LEU A 69 0.76 -4.99 1.65
C LEU A 69 0.09 -4.37 2.89
N MET A 70 -0.03 -5.08 4.01
CA MET A 70 -0.76 -4.59 5.20
C MET A 70 -0.14 -3.33 5.80
N ARG A 71 1.16 -3.08 5.57
CA ARG A 71 1.81 -1.83 5.97
C ARG A 71 1.23 -0.58 5.29
N TYR A 72 0.52 -0.74 4.18
CA TYR A 72 -0.13 0.35 3.47
C TYR A 72 -1.58 0.54 3.90
N SER A 73 -2.14 -0.30 4.79
CA SER A 73 -3.56 -0.19 5.16
C SER A 73 -3.89 1.17 5.77
N ALA A 74 -3.02 1.70 6.64
CA ALA A 74 -3.22 3.02 7.22
C ALA A 74 -3.30 4.14 6.16
N ALA A 75 -2.46 4.06 5.11
CA ALA A 75 -2.53 5.02 4.00
C ALA A 75 -3.76 4.76 3.11
N LEU A 76 -4.13 3.49 2.92
CA LEU A 76 -5.31 3.08 2.17
C LEU A 76 -6.58 3.65 2.80
N HIS A 77 -6.72 3.55 4.13
CA HIS A 77 -7.85 4.11 4.88
C HIS A 77 -7.85 5.64 4.94
N GLY A 78 -6.68 6.27 4.78
CA GLY A 78 -6.58 7.73 4.71
C GLY A 78 -7.06 8.29 3.38
N GLU A 79 -6.82 7.56 2.29
CA GLU A 79 -7.11 8.00 0.93
C GLU A 79 -8.43 7.45 0.38
N PHE A 80 -8.87 6.27 0.85
CA PHE A 80 -10.04 5.57 0.34
C PHE A 80 -10.98 5.15 1.46
N THR A 81 -12.29 5.32 1.23
CA THR A 81 -13.33 4.97 2.19
C THR A 81 -13.96 3.61 1.89
N SER A 82 -13.88 3.13 0.63
CA SER A 82 -14.55 1.89 0.19
C SER A 82 -13.81 1.18 -0.95
N LEU A 83 -14.08 -0.13 -1.12
CA LEU A 83 -13.51 -0.91 -2.24
C LEU A 83 -14.00 -0.42 -3.62
N SER A 84 -15.20 0.15 -3.70
CA SER A 84 -15.75 0.75 -4.93
C SER A 84 -14.93 1.95 -5.39
N GLU A 85 -14.49 2.79 -4.44
CA GLU A 85 -13.64 3.95 -4.72
C GLU A 85 -12.26 3.52 -5.25
N ILE A 86 -11.69 2.48 -4.64
CA ILE A 86 -10.45 1.86 -5.11
C ILE A 86 -10.61 1.30 -6.54
N ALA A 87 -11.74 0.62 -6.82
CA ALA A 87 -12.02 0.08 -8.15
C ALA A 87 -12.22 1.18 -9.21
N ALA A 88 -12.68 2.37 -8.82
CA ALA A 88 -12.83 3.52 -9.70
C ALA A 88 -11.48 4.13 -10.13
N ALA A 89 -10.37 3.77 -9.47
CA ALA A 89 -9.04 4.23 -9.85
C ALA A 89 -8.45 3.52 -11.09
N ILE A 90 -9.23 2.64 -11.74
CA ILE A 90 -8.88 2.06 -13.03
C ILE A 90 -9.07 3.10 -14.14
N VAL A 91 -7.98 3.43 -14.82
CA VAL A 91 -7.97 4.39 -15.94
C VAL A 91 -8.27 3.70 -17.27
N ASP A 92 -7.77 2.49 -17.46
CA ASP A 92 -8.00 1.70 -18.67
C ASP A 92 -8.21 0.21 -18.32
N GLN A 93 -9.41 -0.28 -18.61
CA GLN A 93 -9.79 -1.68 -18.36
C GLN A 93 -9.12 -2.67 -19.32
N ASN A 94 -8.60 -2.20 -20.46
CA ASN A 94 -7.91 -3.02 -21.45
C ASN A 94 -6.40 -3.05 -21.24
N ALA A 95 -5.85 -2.12 -20.45
CA ALA A 95 -4.44 -2.09 -20.10
C ALA A 95 -4.08 -3.20 -19.11
N GLN A 96 -2.81 -3.62 -19.13
CA GLN A 96 -2.29 -4.64 -18.22
C GLN A 96 -1.21 -4.07 -17.29
N GLY A 97 -1.07 -4.70 -16.11
CA GLY A 97 -0.02 -4.36 -15.16
C GLY A 97 -0.27 -3.03 -14.46
N LEU A 98 0.70 -2.11 -14.52
CA LEU A 98 0.59 -0.80 -13.86
C LEU A 98 -0.19 0.22 -14.68
N ALA A 99 -0.33 0.01 -15.99
CA ALA A 99 -0.94 0.99 -16.89
C ALA A 99 -2.46 1.07 -16.74
N CYS A 100 -3.09 0.07 -16.11
CA CYS A 100 -4.53 0.09 -15.86
C CYS A 100 -4.95 0.92 -14.65
N VAL A 101 -4.02 1.26 -13.74
CA VAL A 101 -4.31 1.99 -12.51
C VAL A 101 -3.69 3.37 -12.55
N GLU A 102 -4.40 4.35 -12.02
CA GLU A 102 -3.96 5.73 -11.94
C GLU A 102 -2.67 5.87 -11.11
N PRO A 103 -1.59 6.48 -11.64
CA PRO A 103 -0.30 6.54 -10.95
C PRO A 103 -0.35 7.20 -9.57
N SER A 104 -1.20 8.20 -9.37
CA SER A 104 -1.31 8.95 -8.10
C SER A 104 -1.79 8.05 -6.96
N VAL A 105 -2.52 6.97 -7.23
CA VAL A 105 -2.87 5.94 -6.23
C VAL A 105 -1.63 5.38 -5.56
N PHE A 106 -0.60 5.03 -6.34
CA PHE A 106 0.62 4.47 -5.76
C PHE A 106 1.42 5.51 -4.98
N GLU A 107 1.36 6.78 -5.40
CA GLU A 107 2.05 7.89 -4.76
C GLU A 107 1.39 8.25 -3.42
N ALA A 108 0.06 8.34 -3.41
CA ALA A 108 -0.76 8.59 -2.23
C ALA A 108 -0.56 7.49 -1.16
N LEU A 109 -0.50 6.22 -1.60
CA LEU A 109 -0.22 5.09 -0.71
C LEU A 109 1.27 4.94 -0.34
N GLY A 110 2.16 5.75 -0.92
CA GLY A 110 3.60 5.68 -0.67
C GLY A 110 4.26 4.38 -1.17
N ILE A 111 3.67 3.70 -2.15
CA ILE A 111 4.16 2.42 -2.67
C ILE A 111 5.31 2.69 -3.64
N LYS A 112 6.54 2.36 -3.23
CA LYS A 112 7.74 2.52 -4.07
C LYS A 112 8.16 1.24 -4.79
N MET A 113 7.87 0.08 -4.20
CA MET A 113 8.35 -1.20 -4.73
C MET A 113 7.48 -1.69 -5.89
N LEU A 114 8.12 -2.02 -7.02
CA LEU A 114 7.43 -2.47 -8.24
C LEU A 114 6.54 -3.69 -8.01
N GLY A 115 7.03 -4.69 -7.24
CA GLY A 115 6.26 -5.89 -6.91
C GLY A 115 4.95 -5.57 -6.18
N HIS A 116 4.99 -4.64 -5.23
CA HIS A 116 3.80 -4.20 -4.50
C HIS A 116 2.82 -3.44 -5.40
N LYS A 117 3.33 -2.56 -6.28
CA LYS A 117 2.49 -1.87 -7.26
C LYS A 117 1.76 -2.86 -8.16
N LEU A 118 2.46 -3.88 -8.67
CA LEU A 118 1.87 -4.91 -9.53
C LEU A 118 0.83 -5.74 -8.78
N LEU A 119 1.11 -6.14 -7.54
CA LEU A 119 0.20 -6.93 -6.71
C LEU A 119 -1.08 -6.14 -6.40
N LEU A 120 -0.93 -4.87 -6.02
CA LEU A 120 -2.07 -3.96 -5.80
C LEU A 120 -2.88 -3.78 -7.09
N SER A 121 -2.21 -3.49 -8.22
CA SER A 121 -2.89 -3.29 -9.51
C SER A 121 -3.74 -4.49 -9.91
N LYS A 122 -3.20 -5.71 -9.73
CA LYS A 122 -3.93 -6.96 -9.98
C LYS A 122 -5.15 -7.08 -9.06
N GLY A 123 -5.02 -6.69 -7.79
CA GLY A 123 -6.12 -6.65 -6.83
C GLY A 123 -7.24 -5.69 -7.23
N ILE A 124 -6.88 -4.49 -7.69
CA ILE A 124 -7.84 -3.46 -8.15
C ILE A 124 -8.60 -3.95 -9.39
N VAL A 125 -7.91 -4.53 -10.37
CA VAL A 125 -8.55 -5.12 -11.56
C VAL A 125 -9.51 -6.26 -11.18
N ALA A 126 -9.11 -7.09 -10.21
CA ALA A 126 -9.97 -8.14 -9.69
C ALA A 126 -11.22 -7.57 -8.99
N LEU A 127 -11.09 -6.47 -8.23
CA LEU A 127 -12.24 -5.76 -7.65
C LEU A 127 -13.19 -5.25 -8.70
N ALA A 128 -12.71 -4.54 -9.72
CA ALA A 128 -13.56 -3.98 -10.77
C ALA A 128 -14.27 -5.05 -11.62
N SER A 129 -13.78 -6.29 -11.59
CA SER A 129 -14.42 -7.44 -12.22
C SER A 129 -15.57 -8.02 -11.39
N ARG A 130 -15.72 -7.63 -10.11
CA ARG A 130 -16.80 -8.13 -9.24
C ARG A 130 -18.12 -7.46 -9.63
N PRO A 131 -19.17 -8.24 -9.95
CA PRO A 131 -20.46 -7.69 -10.34
C PRO A 131 -21.17 -6.95 -9.19
N ASP A 132 -20.89 -7.33 -7.94
CA ASP A 132 -21.50 -6.73 -6.75
C ASP A 132 -21.17 -5.23 -6.59
N LEU A 133 -19.98 -4.80 -7.02
CA LEU A 133 -19.57 -3.40 -6.93
C LEU A 133 -20.16 -2.52 -8.04
N ARG A 134 -20.80 -3.12 -9.06
CA ARG A 134 -21.37 -2.42 -10.22
C ARG A 134 -22.84 -2.06 -10.08
N LEU A 135 -23.52 -2.56 -9.04
CA LEU A 135 -24.97 -2.45 -8.84
C LEU A 135 -25.36 -1.52 -7.67
N MET A 136 -24.43 -0.78 -7.11
CA MET A 136 -24.68 0.25 -6.08
C MET A 136 -24.66 1.64 -6.71
#